data_AF-A0A073IYX9-F1
#
_entry.id   AF-A0A073IYX9-F1
#
_cell.length_a   1.000
_cell.length_b   1.000
_cell.length_c   1.000
_cell.angle_alpha   90.00
_cell.angle_beta   90.00
_cell.angle_gamma   90.00
#
_symmetry.space_group_name_H-M   'P 1'
#
loop_
_entity.id
_entity.type
_entity.pdbx_description
1 polymer ?
#
loop_
_entity_poly.entity_id
_entity_poly.type
_entity_poly.pdbx_seq_one_letter_code
_entity_poly.pdbx_strand_id
1 'polypeptide(L)' 'MSIVIKQDAFVTDEVMQIVARERAVALSAREWKHRLAGYGYSIRDTDDGKHLLETLPHHVTLCELPEELFN' A
#
# COMPACT_ATOMS: atom_id res chain seq x y z
N MET A 1 -7.57 -17.95 16.02
CA MET A 1 -6.17 -17.59 16.34
C MET A 1 -5.93 -16.23 15.72
N SER A 2 -5.86 -15.19 16.54
CA SER A 2 -5.66 -13.82 16.08
C SER A 2 -4.18 -13.64 15.78
N ILE A 3 -3.81 -13.59 14.50
CA ILE A 3 -2.47 -13.17 14.09
C ILE A 3 -2.36 -11.71 14.47
N VAL A 4 -1.63 -11.46 15.56
CA VAL A 4 -1.18 -10.12 15.94
C VAL A 4 -0.02 -9.81 15.02
N ILE A 5 -0.30 -9.09 13.93
CA ILE A 5 0.74 -8.52 13.07
C ILE A 5 1.42 -7.43 13.89
N LYS A 6 2.52 -7.78 14.56
CA LYS A 6 3.50 -6.78 15.00
C LYS A 6 4.00 -6.12 13.73
N GLN A 7 3.63 -4.87 13.50
CA GLN A 7 4.19 -4.04 12.42
C GLN A 7 5.67 -3.86 12.70
N ASP A 8 6.46 -4.77 12.15
CA ASP A 8 7.92 -4.75 12.18
C ASP A 8 8.38 -3.79 11.07
N ALA A 9 9.38 -2.95 11.34
CA ALA A 9 9.93 -2.04 10.35
C ALA A 9 10.39 -2.77 9.07
N PHE A 10 10.72 -4.06 9.19
CA PHE A 10 11.02 -4.93 8.06
C PHE A 10 9.83 -5.13 7.11
N VAL A 11 8.63 -5.33 7.65
CA VAL A 11 7.42 -5.54 6.84
C VAL A 11 7.09 -4.27 6.05
N THR A 12 7.31 -3.10 6.66
CA THR A 12 7.17 -1.81 5.98
C THR A 12 8.14 -1.67 4.80
N ASP A 13 9.42 -2.04 4.96
CA ASP A 13 10.41 -1.96 3.86
C ASP A 13 10.04 -2.88 2.69
N GLU A 14 9.73 -4.15 2.96
CA GLU A 14 9.35 -5.10 1.91
C GLU A 14 8.11 -4.63 1.14
N VAL A 15 7.10 -4.14 1.87
CA VAL A 15 5.88 -3.61 1.26
C VAL A 15 6.19 -2.37 0.41
N MET A 16 7.06 -1.47 0.89
CA MET A 16 7.46 -0.29 0.15
C MET A 16 8.22 -0.63 -1.14
N GLN A 17 9.04 -1.69 -1.12
CA GLN A 17 9.70 -2.19 -2.32
C GLN A 17 8.69 -2.73 -3.35
N ILE A 18 7.68 -3.48 -2.90
CA ILE A 18 6.60 -3.97 -3.78
C ILE A 18 5.85 -2.79 -4.40
N VAL A 19 5.45 -1.83 -3.57
CA VAL A 19 4.73 -0.60 -3.96
C VAL A 19 5.52 0.17 -5.03
N ALA A 20 6.80 0.46 -4.79
CA ALA A 20 7.67 1.17 -5.72
C ALA A 20 7.89 0.39 -7.03
N ARG A 21 8.12 -0.92 -6.93
CA ARG A 21 8.30 -1.80 -8.09
C ARG A 21 7.05 -1.84 -8.95
N GLU A 22 5.87 -2.03 -8.35
CA GLU A 22 4.60 -2.06 -9.07
C GLU A 22 4.28 -0.68 -9.67
N ARG A 23 4.65 0.42 -9.01
CA ARG A 23 4.47 1.77 -9.54
C ARG A 23 5.32 2.02 -10.80
N ALA A 24 6.55 1.49 -10.82
CA ALA A 24 7.45 1.63 -11.97
C ALA A 24 6.98 0.88 -13.23
N VAL A 25 6.20 -0.21 -13.05
CA VAL A 25 5.65 -1.00 -14.17
C VAL A 25 4.20 -0.64 -14.51
N ALA A 26 3.51 0.12 -13.66
CA ALA A 26 2.13 0.50 -13.89
C ALA A 26 2.04 1.72 -14.80
N LEU A 27 1.13 1.65 -15.78
CA LEU A 27 0.90 2.75 -16.73
C LEU A 27 0.05 3.89 -16.13
N SER A 28 -0.63 3.64 -15.00
CA SER A 28 -1.50 4.61 -14.34
C SER A 28 -1.71 4.24 -12.87
N ALA A 29 -2.02 5.23 -12.03
CA ALA A 29 -2.34 5.02 -10.62
C ALA A 29 -3.51 4.03 -10.41
N ARG A 30 -4.50 4.01 -11.31
CA ARG A 30 -5.62 3.06 -11.26
C ARG A 30 -5.18 1.62 -11.52
N GLU A 31 -4.32 1.41 -12.51
CA GLU A 31 -3.75 0.09 -12.80
C GLU A 31 -2.86 -0.37 -11.66
N TRP A 32 -2.05 0.54 -11.12
CA TRP A 32 -1.23 0.30 -9.95
C TRP A 32 -2.06 -0.11 -8.71
N LYS A 33 -3.11 0.64 -8.37
CA LYS A 33 -4.07 0.30 -7.30
C LYS A 33 -4.65 -1.11 -7.52
N HIS A 34 -5.00 -1.46 -8.77
CA HIS A 34 -5.52 -2.78 -9.11
C HIS A 34 -4.47 -3.89 -8.97
N ARG A 35 -3.21 -3.62 -9.33
CA ARG A 35 -2.11 -4.58 -9.12
C ARG A 35 -1.86 -4.81 -7.62
N LEU A 36 -1.82 -3.75 -6.82
CA LEU A 36 -1.68 -3.84 -5.36
C LEU A 36 -2.81 -4.64 -4.71
N ALA A 37 -4.05 -4.51 -5.20
CA ALA A 37 -5.17 -5.33 -4.76
C ALA A 37 -4.93 -6.83 -4.96
N GLY A 38 -4.21 -7.21 -6.03
CA GLY A 38 -3.80 -8.60 -6.28
C GLY A 38 -2.80 -9.15 -5.24
N TYR A 39 -2.02 -8.28 -4.59
CA TYR A 39 -1.13 -8.65 -3.49
C TYR A 39 -1.83 -8.61 -2.12
N GLY A 40 -3.12 -8.23 -2.08
CA GLY A 40 -3.86 -8.06 -0.83
C GLY A 40 -3.64 -6.72 -0.15
N TYR A 41 -3.16 -5.70 -0.87
CA TYR A 41 -3.04 -4.33 -0.38
C TYR A 41 -4.05 -3.41 -1.07
N SER A 42 -4.56 -2.42 -0.36
CA SER A 42 -5.42 -1.37 -0.87
C SER A 42 -4.84 -0.02 -0.52
N ILE A 43 -5.12 0.99 -1.35
CA ILE A 43 -4.77 2.38 -1.07
C ILE A 43 -6.05 3.09 -0.69
N ARG A 44 -6.08 3.69 0.50
CA ARG A 44 -7.16 4.56 0.98
C ARG A 44 -6.70 5.99 1.01
N ASP A 45 -7.51 6.85 0.42
CA ASP A 45 -7.34 8.28 0.45
C ASP A 45 -7.92 8.81 1.78
N THR A 46 -7.16 9.62 2.51
CA THR A 46 -7.63 10.29 3.73
C THR A 46 -8.14 11.68 3.40
N ASP A 47 -8.98 12.24 4.27
CA ASP A 47 -9.50 13.61 4.13
C ASP A 47 -8.39 14.67 4.10
N ASP A 48 -7.24 14.37 4.73
CA ASP A 48 -6.04 15.19 4.78
C ASP A 48 -5.21 15.17 3.47
N GLY A 49 -5.70 14.49 2.42
CA GLY A 49 -4.99 14.33 1.14
C GLY A 49 -3.92 13.24 1.15
N LYS A 50 -3.67 12.59 2.29
CA LYS A 50 -2.69 11.50 2.40
C LYS A 50 -3.23 10.20 1.80
N HIS A 51 -2.35 9.43 1.18
CA HIS A 51 -2.66 8.09 0.70
C HIS A 51 -2.11 7.05 1.67
N LEU A 52 -2.99 6.29 2.33
CA LEU A 52 -2.61 5.24 3.24
C LEU A 52 -2.67 3.88 2.55
N LEU A 53 -1.61 3.10 2.65
CA LEU A 53 -1.61 1.71 2.27
C LEU A 53 -2.15 0.86 3.41
N GLU A 54 -3.13 0.02 3.12
CA GLU A 54 -3.74 -0.90 4.07
C GLU A 54 -3.83 -2.32 3.50
N THR A 55 -3.92 -3.32 4.38
CA THR A 55 -4.18 -4.70 3.94
C THR A 55 -5.66 -4.93 3.67
N LEU A 56 -6.05 -5.55 2.56
CA LEU A 56 -7.43 -5.91 2.23
C LEU A 56 -8.16 -6.83 3.24
N PRO A 57 -7.55 -7.89 3.81
CA PRO A 57 -8.31 -8.81 4.67
C PRO A 57 -8.73 -8.21 6.03
N HIS A 58 -8.01 -7.21 6.54
CA HIS A 58 -8.24 -6.63 7.87
C HIS A 58 -8.30 -5.10 7.89
N HIS A 59 -8.14 -4.43 6.75
CA HIS A 59 -8.05 -2.98 6.65
C HIS A 59 -7.04 -2.34 7.61
N VAL A 60 -5.94 -3.05 7.89
CA VAL A 60 -4.87 -2.57 8.76
C VAL A 60 -4.01 -1.61 7.98
N THR A 61 -3.99 -0.35 8.41
CA THR A 61 -3.07 0.67 7.90
C THR A 61 -1.63 0.24 8.17
N LEU A 62 -0.85 0.10 7.09
CA LEU A 62 0.56 -0.22 7.14
C LEU A 62 1.39 1.05 7.16
N CYS A 63 1.30 1.85 6.10
CA CYS A 63 2.17 3.01 5.87
C CYS A 63 1.48 4.09 5.04
N GLU A 64 2.00 5.31 5.11
CA GLU A 64 1.64 6.43 4.22
C GLU A 64 2.46 6.35 2.93
N LEU A 65 1.79 6.46 1.80
CA LEU A 65 2.38 6.57 0.48
C LEU A 65 2.58 8.04 0.13
N PRO A 66 3.77 8.43 -0.34
CA PRO A 66 4.01 9.79 -0.76
C PRO A 66 3.23 10.09 -2.06
N GLU A 67 2.67 11.30 -2.13
CA GLU A 67 1.82 11.77 -3.23
C GLU A 67 2.56 11.78 -4.59
N GLU A 68 3.90 11.86 -4.55
CA GLU A 68 4.78 11.75 -5.72
C GLU A 68 4.59 10.44 -6.51
N LEU A 69 4.12 9.37 -5.86
CA LEU A 69 3.81 8.11 -6.53
C LEU A 69 2.48 8.15 -7.28
N PHE A 70 1.70 9.23 -7.21
CA PHE A 70 0.42 9.35 -7.91
C PHE A 70 0.44 10.39 -9.04
N ASN A 71 1.50 11.20 -9.10
CA ASN A 71 1.82 12.13 -10.19
C ASN A 71 2.52 11.40 -11.35
#